data_AF-A0A0J9UI55-F1
#
_entry.id   AF-A0A0J9UI55-F1
#
_cell.length_a   1.000
_cell.length_b   1.000
_cell.length_c   1.000
_cell.angle_alpha   90.00
_cell.angle_beta   90.00
_cell.angle_gamma   90.00
#
_symmetry.space_group_name_H-M   'P 1'
#
loop_
_entity.id
_entity.type
_entity.pdbx_description
1 polymer ?
#
loop_
_entity_poly.entity_id
_entity_poly.type
_entity_poly.pdbx_seq_one_letter_code
_entity_poly.pdbx_strand_id
1 'polypeptide(L)'
;MENTQQAEQFLTAIQSFTDQGRYIEAAERLQSTEARTALSTKRLALELAEVFGQQGYYGKAVRTLEQHVTDPEVVSLHNIVGMRLQMVLLSFKAQRLHDFKGLGGIRQRVLSLEDIISSLISCDNYLDEDVVRTVEGYCQLMQWISEFNRPLPKEAMERVFVWVKRALDANTSHSQFRLAVILLRAYTAGATSRLAKLYGLDMDECKEAMQRLVDAPAIPNLLKAKVFHLLAWTTDPEDKALGESY
;
A
#
# COMPACT_ATOMS: atom_id res chain seq x y z
N MET A 1 7.91 3.90 29.54
CA MET A 1 8.94 3.18 28.75
C MET A 1 8.56 1.72 28.53
N GLU A 2 8.06 0.97 29.53
CA GLU A 2 7.62 -0.43 29.36
C GLU A 2 6.46 -0.62 28.35
N ASN A 3 5.49 0.31 28.30
CA ASN A 3 4.33 0.18 27.41
C ASN A 3 4.67 0.28 25.91
N THR A 4 5.65 1.09 25.51
CA THR A 4 6.04 1.27 24.11
C THR A 4 6.77 0.04 23.58
N GLN A 5 7.63 -0.55 24.42
CA GLN A 5 8.42 -1.73 24.06
C GLN A 5 7.54 -2.99 23.95
N GLN A 6 6.52 -3.12 24.80
CA GLN A 6 5.48 -4.13 24.64
C GLN A 6 4.67 -3.92 23.35
N ALA A 7 4.25 -2.70 23.04
CA ALA A 7 3.52 -2.41 21.80
C ALA A 7 4.30 -2.78 20.53
N GLU A 8 5.62 -2.53 20.50
CA GLU A 8 6.50 -2.92 19.40
C GLU A 8 6.65 -4.45 19.26
N GLN A 9 6.79 -5.16 20.38
CA GLN A 9 6.84 -6.62 20.38
C GLN A 9 5.51 -7.23 19.90
N PHE A 10 4.37 -6.66 20.30
CA PHE A 10 3.07 -7.08 19.81
C PHE A 10 2.91 -6.81 18.32
N LEU A 11 3.27 -5.62 17.85
CA LEU A 11 3.25 -5.26 16.43
C LEU A 11 4.09 -6.22 15.60
N THR A 12 5.29 -6.59 16.07
CA THR A 12 6.17 -7.54 15.37
C THR A 12 5.53 -8.92 15.26
N ALA A 13 4.87 -9.39 16.32
CA ALA A 13 4.16 -10.67 16.32
C ALA A 13 2.94 -10.66 15.37
N ILE A 14 2.18 -9.57 15.36
CA ILE A 14 1.05 -9.36 14.45
C ILE A 14 1.54 -9.34 13.00
N GLN A 15 2.58 -8.58 12.73
CA GLN A 15 3.25 -8.47 11.44
C GLN A 15 3.76 -9.82 10.93
N SER A 16 4.17 -10.72 11.83
CA SER A 16 4.50 -12.10 11.46
C SER A 16 3.27 -12.89 11.03
N PHE A 17 2.12 -12.74 11.70
CA PHE A 17 0.87 -13.39 11.28
C PHE A 17 0.36 -12.84 9.95
N THR A 18 0.42 -11.52 9.74
CA THR A 18 0.01 -10.89 8.47
C THR A 18 0.90 -11.32 7.33
N ASP A 19 2.20 -11.47 7.55
CA ASP A 19 3.08 -12.05 6.54
C ASP A 19 2.73 -13.49 6.19
N GLN A 20 2.24 -14.27 7.16
CA GLN A 20 1.85 -15.67 6.99
C GLN A 20 0.46 -15.85 6.36
N GLY A 21 -0.27 -14.76 6.06
CA GLY A 21 -1.65 -14.83 5.60
C GLY A 21 -2.65 -15.25 6.68
N ARG A 22 -2.20 -15.29 7.94
CA ARG A 22 -2.99 -15.68 9.13
C ARG A 22 -3.76 -14.47 9.66
N TYR A 23 -4.63 -13.91 8.83
CA TYR A 23 -5.30 -12.65 9.09
C TYR A 23 -6.35 -12.74 10.21
N ILE A 24 -6.95 -13.92 10.43
CA ILE A 24 -7.89 -14.14 11.54
C ILE A 24 -7.14 -14.05 12.86
N GLU A 25 -6.03 -14.79 12.98
CA GLU A 25 -5.20 -14.78 14.20
C GLU A 25 -4.55 -13.42 14.43
N ALA A 26 -4.14 -12.72 13.35
CA ALA A 26 -3.67 -11.35 13.44
C ALA A 26 -4.75 -10.41 14.00
N ALA A 27 -6.00 -10.54 13.54
CA ALA A 27 -7.12 -9.72 13.99
C ALA A 27 -7.48 -9.98 15.46
N GLU A 28 -7.55 -11.25 15.88
CA GLU A 28 -7.80 -11.64 17.27
C GLU A 28 -6.70 -11.11 18.20
N ARG A 29 -5.43 -11.23 17.78
CA ARG A 29 -4.28 -10.72 18.53
C ARG A 29 -4.31 -9.20 18.64
N LEU A 30 -4.63 -8.51 17.55
CA LEU A 30 -4.76 -7.04 17.51
C LEU A 30 -5.88 -6.54 18.43
N GLN A 31 -7.08 -7.11 18.34
CA GLN A 31 -8.22 -6.72 19.18
C GLN A 31 -7.95 -6.96 20.67
N SER A 32 -7.31 -8.08 21.02
CA SER A 32 -6.92 -8.35 22.41
C SER A 32 -5.84 -7.40 22.93
N THR A 33 -5.02 -6.83 22.04
CA THR A 33 -3.95 -5.87 22.38
C THR A 33 -4.53 -4.47 22.56
N GLU A 34 -5.38 -4.01 21.63
CA GLU A 34 -6.08 -2.72 21.71
C GLU A 34 -6.89 -2.59 23.01
N ALA A 35 -7.58 -3.67 23.41
CA ALA A 35 -8.33 -3.73 24.66
C ALA A 35 -7.45 -3.71 25.93
N ARG A 36 -6.16 -4.06 25.83
CA ARG A 36 -5.26 -4.23 26.99
C ARG A 36 -4.30 -3.07 27.20
N THR A 37 -3.89 -2.37 26.15
CA THR A 37 -2.82 -1.36 26.25
C THR A 37 -3.32 0.07 26.34
N ALA A 38 -4.61 0.34 26.06
CA ALA A 38 -5.18 1.70 25.91
C ALA A 38 -4.36 2.61 24.95
N LEU A 39 -3.43 2.03 24.21
CA LEU A 39 -2.48 2.66 23.32
C LEU A 39 -2.82 2.17 21.93
N SER A 40 -3.81 2.80 21.32
CA SER A 40 -4.14 2.55 19.93
C SER A 40 -3.23 3.42 19.05
N THR A 41 -1.95 3.02 18.98
CA THR A 41 -1.00 3.74 18.13
C THR A 41 -1.45 3.66 16.67
N LYS A 42 -1.25 4.74 15.90
CA LYS A 42 -1.48 4.80 14.45
C LYS A 42 -1.09 3.50 13.71
N ARG A 43 0.07 2.94 14.07
CA ARG A 43 0.64 1.76 13.42
C ARG A 43 -0.21 0.52 13.65
N LEU A 44 -0.78 0.36 14.85
CA LEU A 44 -1.77 -0.69 15.16
C LEU A 44 -3.05 -0.50 14.33
N ALA A 45 -3.55 0.73 14.22
CA ALA A 45 -4.77 1.02 13.45
C ALA A 45 -4.59 0.72 11.95
N LEU A 46 -3.45 1.11 11.37
CA LEU A 46 -3.11 0.80 9.97
C LEU A 46 -2.98 -0.71 9.73
N GLU A 47 -2.27 -1.42 10.59
CA GLU A 47 -2.09 -2.88 10.46
C GLU A 47 -3.44 -3.61 10.65
N LEU A 48 -4.29 -3.16 11.58
CA LEU A 48 -5.62 -3.72 11.80
C LEU A 48 -6.55 -3.46 10.61
N ALA A 49 -6.50 -2.26 10.03
CA ALA A 49 -7.26 -1.95 8.83
C ALA A 49 -6.78 -2.78 7.63
N GLU A 50 -5.48 -3.01 7.49
CA GLU A 50 -4.93 -3.90 6.47
C GLU A 50 -5.44 -5.34 6.67
N VAL A 51 -5.35 -5.87 7.89
CA VAL A 51 -5.83 -7.22 8.26
C VAL A 51 -7.33 -7.39 7.98
N PHE A 52 -8.16 -6.42 8.34
CA PHE A 52 -9.59 -6.46 8.03
C PHE A 52 -9.86 -6.35 6.53
N GLY A 53 -9.10 -5.51 5.83
CA GLY A 53 -9.19 -5.36 4.38
C GLY A 53 -8.89 -6.67 3.65
N GLN A 54 -7.83 -7.40 4.05
CA GLN A 54 -7.48 -8.69 3.45
C GLN A 54 -8.53 -9.78 3.69
N GLN A 55 -9.31 -9.67 4.75
CA GLN A 55 -10.43 -10.58 5.04
C GLN A 55 -11.76 -10.16 4.38
N GLY A 56 -11.78 -9.05 3.65
CA GLY A 56 -13.01 -8.51 3.05
C GLY A 56 -13.91 -7.74 4.01
N TYR A 57 -13.49 -7.51 5.26
CA TYR A 57 -14.23 -6.72 6.25
C TYR A 57 -13.99 -5.20 6.08
N TYR A 58 -14.16 -4.68 4.87
CA TYR A 58 -13.80 -3.29 4.54
C TYR A 58 -14.51 -2.24 5.40
N GLY A 59 -15.79 -2.43 5.72
CA GLY A 59 -16.52 -1.49 6.58
C GLY A 59 -16.04 -1.49 8.04
N LYS A 60 -15.38 -2.57 8.50
CA LYS A 60 -14.67 -2.56 9.79
C LYS A 60 -13.32 -1.85 9.65
N ALA A 61 -12.57 -2.15 8.59
CA ALA A 61 -11.29 -1.52 8.28
C ALA A 61 -11.38 0.01 8.19
N VAL A 62 -12.39 0.54 7.49
CA VAL A 62 -12.62 1.99 7.38
C VAL A 62 -12.94 2.62 8.74
N ARG A 63 -13.84 2.01 9.52
CA ARG A 63 -14.19 2.50 10.87
C ARG A 63 -12.99 2.53 11.82
N THR A 64 -12.12 1.51 11.76
CA THR A 64 -10.87 1.48 12.52
C THR A 64 -10.01 2.71 12.19
N LEU A 65 -9.86 3.05 10.91
CA LEU A 65 -9.09 4.24 10.51
C LEU A 65 -9.77 5.55 10.88
N GLU A 66 -11.10 5.65 10.75
CA GLU A 66 -11.87 6.85 11.11
C GLU A 66 -11.71 7.23 12.58
N GLN A 67 -11.70 6.24 13.47
CA GLN A 67 -11.53 6.48 14.91
C GLN A 67 -10.15 7.08 15.24
N HIS A 68 -9.14 6.80 14.42
CA HIS A 68 -7.76 7.20 14.66
C HIS A 68 -7.36 8.45 13.88
N VAL A 69 -8.03 8.78 12.77
CA VAL A 69 -7.71 9.98 11.98
C VAL A 69 -8.10 11.27 12.69
N THR A 70 -9.00 11.20 13.67
CA THR A 70 -9.41 12.32 14.53
C THR A 70 -8.64 12.38 15.84
N ASP A 71 -7.73 11.44 16.08
CA ASP A 71 -6.95 11.37 17.32
C ASP A 71 -5.92 12.52 17.34
N PRO A 72 -5.91 13.37 18.39
CA PRO A 72 -4.94 14.44 18.52
C PRO A 72 -3.48 13.96 18.64
N GLU A 73 -3.19 12.68 18.89
CA GLU A 73 -1.83 12.13 18.82
C GLU A 73 -1.36 11.86 17.38
N VAL A 74 -2.28 11.87 16.40
CA VAL A 74 -2.01 11.76 14.97
C VAL A 74 -1.81 13.17 14.38
N VAL A 75 -0.80 13.89 14.89
CA VAL A 75 -0.57 15.32 14.57
C VAL A 75 0.05 15.53 13.18
N SER A 76 0.79 14.56 12.63
CA SER A 76 1.49 14.76 11.37
C SER A 76 0.51 14.75 10.18
N LEU A 77 0.62 15.76 9.31
CA LEU A 77 -0.17 15.87 8.09
C LEU A 77 -0.03 14.59 7.23
N HIS A 78 1.16 14.01 7.19
CA HIS A 78 1.46 12.79 6.43
C HIS A 78 0.63 11.60 6.93
N ASN A 79 0.46 11.49 8.25
CA ASN A 79 -0.30 10.41 8.87
C ASN A 79 -1.79 10.50 8.54
N ILE A 80 -2.34 11.71 8.63
CA ILE A 80 -3.74 11.98 8.30
C ILE A 80 -3.99 11.66 6.83
N VAL A 81 -3.08 12.09 5.95
CA VAL A 81 -3.18 11.87 4.50
C VAL A 81 -3.09 10.38 4.17
N GLY A 82 -2.10 9.66 4.72
CA GLY A 82 -1.93 8.23 4.51
C GLY A 82 -3.13 7.41 4.98
N MET A 83 -3.68 7.72 6.16
CA MET A 83 -4.90 7.07 6.67
C MET A 83 -6.11 7.35 5.78
N ARG A 84 -6.30 8.60 5.32
CA ARG A 84 -7.41 8.96 4.42
C ARG A 84 -7.31 8.26 3.07
N LEU A 85 -6.10 8.18 2.50
CA LEU A 85 -5.85 7.41 1.28
C LEU A 85 -6.22 5.95 1.45
N GLN A 86 -5.82 5.33 2.57
CA GLN A 86 -6.14 3.95 2.86
C GLN A 86 -7.64 3.73 3.05
N MET A 87 -8.35 4.64 3.74
CA MET A 87 -9.81 4.61 3.85
C MET A 87 -10.50 4.68 2.49
N VAL A 88 -10.04 5.57 1.61
CA VAL A 88 -10.56 5.70 0.24
C VAL A 88 -10.36 4.39 -0.52
N LEU A 89 -9.16 3.82 -0.48
CA LEU A 89 -8.84 2.53 -1.10
C LEU A 89 -9.71 1.38 -0.57
N LEU A 90 -9.88 1.27 0.74
CA LEU A 90 -10.71 0.23 1.37
C LEU A 90 -12.19 0.41 1.00
N SER A 91 -12.66 1.64 0.95
CA SER A 91 -14.02 1.95 0.48
C SER A 91 -14.21 1.49 -0.95
N PHE A 92 -13.24 1.74 -1.84
CA PHE A 92 -13.30 1.26 -3.23
C PHE A 92 -13.33 -0.25 -3.35
N LYS A 93 -12.46 -0.96 -2.62
CA LYS A 93 -12.46 -2.44 -2.61
C LYS A 93 -13.81 -3.00 -2.15
N ALA A 94 -14.46 -2.35 -1.19
CA ALA A 94 -15.81 -2.69 -0.77
C ALA A 94 -16.86 -2.49 -1.89
N GLN A 95 -16.76 -1.39 -2.64
CA GLN A 95 -17.70 -1.05 -3.71
C GLN A 95 -17.61 -2.02 -4.90
N ARG A 96 -16.40 -2.49 -5.26
CA ARG A 96 -16.20 -3.48 -6.33
C ARG A 96 -16.92 -4.81 -6.06
N LEU A 97 -17.22 -5.11 -4.79
CA LEU A 97 -17.96 -6.32 -4.40
C LEU A 97 -19.48 -6.10 -4.31
N HIS A 98 -19.98 -4.86 -4.24
CA HIS A 98 -21.37 -4.56 -3.88
C HIS A 98 -22.04 -3.40 -4.67
N ASP A 99 -21.55 -3.06 -5.86
CA ASP A 99 -22.20 -2.17 -6.84
C ASP A 99 -22.73 -0.83 -6.26
N PHE A 100 -21.85 -0.10 -5.57
CA PHE A 100 -22.18 1.19 -4.95
C PHE A 100 -22.05 2.35 -5.95
N LYS A 101 -23.17 3.03 -6.24
CA LYS A 101 -23.22 4.23 -7.09
C LYS A 101 -22.59 5.45 -6.40
N GLY A 102 -21.25 5.54 -6.35
CA GLY A 102 -20.56 6.61 -5.59
C GLY A 102 -19.30 7.22 -6.25
N LEU A 103 -19.02 6.91 -7.51
CA LEU A 103 -17.70 7.18 -8.13
C LEU A 103 -17.43 8.65 -8.50
N GLY A 104 -18.48 9.46 -8.70
CA GLY A 104 -18.35 10.80 -9.28
C GLY A 104 -17.48 11.78 -8.48
N GLY A 105 -17.39 11.62 -7.15
CA GLY A 105 -16.60 12.50 -6.29
C GLY A 105 -15.19 12.00 -5.97
N ILE A 106 -14.89 10.71 -6.21
CA ILE A 106 -13.66 10.12 -5.68
C ILE A 106 -12.45 10.40 -6.57
N ARG A 107 -12.65 10.48 -7.89
CA ARG A 107 -11.60 10.92 -8.83
C ARG A 107 -11.07 12.30 -8.45
N GLN A 108 -11.95 13.25 -8.17
CA GLN A 108 -11.55 14.62 -7.81
C GLN A 108 -10.83 14.65 -6.47
N ARG A 109 -11.22 13.78 -5.53
CA ARG A 109 -10.48 13.58 -4.27
C ARG A 109 -9.09 13.02 -4.50
N VAL A 110 -8.92 11.98 -5.32
CA VAL A 110 -7.59 11.40 -5.58
C VAL A 110 -6.69 12.37 -6.35
N LEU A 111 -7.23 13.09 -7.33
CA LEU A 111 -6.51 14.15 -8.04
C LEU A 111 -6.09 15.28 -7.10
N SER A 112 -6.94 15.66 -6.14
CA SER A 112 -6.59 16.69 -5.14
C SER A 112 -5.48 16.27 -4.17
N LEU A 113 -5.07 14.99 -4.17
CA LEU A 113 -3.96 14.50 -3.34
C LEU A 113 -2.61 14.58 -4.06
N GLU A 114 -2.59 14.94 -5.35
CA GLU A 114 -1.36 15.04 -6.15
C GLU A 114 -0.33 16.00 -5.54
N ASP A 115 -0.77 17.20 -5.14
CA ASP A 115 0.11 18.20 -4.53
C ASP A 115 0.73 17.70 -3.22
N ILE A 116 -0.06 16.96 -2.45
CA ILE A 116 0.37 16.40 -1.17
C ILE A 116 1.39 15.28 -1.40
N ILE A 117 1.12 14.36 -2.32
CA ILE A 117 2.07 13.30 -2.68
C ILE A 117 3.36 13.90 -3.25
N SER A 118 3.26 14.91 -4.12
CA SER A 118 4.41 15.61 -4.69
C SER A 118 5.27 16.26 -3.60
N SER A 119 4.65 16.85 -2.59
CA SER A 119 5.35 17.39 -1.42
C SER A 119 6.04 16.29 -0.61
N LEU A 120 5.37 15.15 -0.39
CA LEU A 120 5.91 14.03 0.39
C LEU A 120 7.17 13.42 -0.24
N ILE A 121 7.16 13.25 -1.56
CA ILE A 121 8.26 12.61 -2.30
C ILE A 121 9.44 13.54 -2.58
N SER A 122 9.31 14.85 -2.31
CA SER A 122 10.35 15.85 -2.57
C SER A 122 11.54 15.79 -1.60
N CYS A 123 11.40 15.08 -0.47
CA CYS A 123 12.36 15.08 0.62
C CYS A 123 13.22 13.80 0.72
N ASP A 124 13.22 12.93 -0.30
CA ASP A 124 14.01 11.67 -0.31
C ASP A 124 13.85 10.80 0.96
N ASN A 125 12.67 10.85 1.59
CA ASN A 125 12.33 10.11 2.83
C ASN A 125 12.06 8.62 2.56
N TYR A 126 13.00 7.95 1.90
CA TYR A 126 12.83 6.59 1.37
C TYR A 126 12.63 5.53 2.46
N LEU A 127 13.14 5.76 3.67
CA LEU A 127 13.08 4.81 4.79
C LEU A 127 11.90 5.07 5.74
N ASP A 128 11.11 6.11 5.49
CA ASP A 128 9.94 6.43 6.29
C ASP A 128 8.76 5.53 5.88
N GLU A 129 8.41 4.58 6.76
CA GLU A 129 7.30 3.64 6.53
C GLU A 129 5.98 4.36 6.22
N ASP A 130 5.74 5.52 6.83
CA ASP A 130 4.50 6.25 6.68
C ASP A 130 4.40 6.88 5.29
N VAL A 131 5.52 7.40 4.78
CA VAL A 131 5.62 7.91 3.41
C VAL A 131 5.47 6.76 2.42
N VAL A 132 6.18 5.64 2.64
CA VAL A 132 6.13 4.45 1.76
C VAL A 132 4.72 3.89 1.65
N ARG A 133 4.01 3.69 2.76
CA ARG A 133 2.61 3.21 2.75
C ARG A 133 1.66 4.21 2.11
N THR A 134 1.89 5.51 2.30
CA THR A 134 1.10 6.56 1.67
C THR A 134 1.24 6.53 0.14
N VAL A 135 2.47 6.40 -0.35
CA VAL A 135 2.75 6.27 -1.78
C VAL A 135 2.19 4.97 -2.36
N GLU A 136 2.27 3.85 -1.64
CA GLU A 136 1.64 2.59 -2.05
C GLU A 136 0.12 2.75 -2.25
N GLY A 137 -0.57 3.33 -1.26
CA GLY A 137 -2.01 3.59 -1.33
C GLY A 137 -2.37 4.48 -2.51
N TYR A 138 -1.58 5.52 -2.76
CA TYR A 138 -1.75 6.38 -3.93
C TYR A 138 -1.59 5.60 -5.24
N CYS A 139 -0.51 4.82 -5.42
CA CYS A 139 -0.31 4.02 -6.63
C CYS A 139 -1.45 3.02 -6.89
N GLN A 140 -1.98 2.37 -5.84
CA GLN A 140 -3.13 1.47 -5.98
C GLN A 140 -4.42 2.20 -6.43
N LEU A 141 -4.67 3.40 -5.90
CA LEU A 141 -5.80 4.22 -6.34
C LEU A 141 -5.64 4.69 -7.78
N MET A 142 -4.42 5.00 -8.19
CA MET A 142 -4.12 5.47 -9.54
C MET A 142 -4.26 4.35 -10.58
N GLN A 143 -3.79 3.14 -10.26
CA GLN A 143 -4.04 1.94 -11.06
C GLN A 143 -5.55 1.78 -11.31
N TRP A 144 -6.34 1.90 -10.25
CA TRP A 144 -7.78 1.76 -10.35
C TRP A 144 -8.44 2.87 -11.19
N ILE A 145 -8.07 4.14 -10.99
CA ILE A 145 -8.60 5.26 -11.81
C ILE A 145 -8.24 5.09 -13.28
N SER A 146 -7.08 4.51 -13.58
CA SER A 146 -6.64 4.23 -14.95
C SER A 146 -7.62 3.33 -15.73
N GLU A 147 -8.38 2.48 -15.02
CA GLU A 147 -9.39 1.59 -15.62
C GLU A 147 -10.59 2.38 -16.19
N PHE A 148 -10.82 3.62 -15.72
CA PHE A 148 -11.94 4.48 -16.13
C PHE A 148 -11.59 5.44 -17.30
N ASN A 149 -10.53 5.14 -18.07
CA ASN A 149 -10.18 5.76 -19.35
C ASN A 149 -9.98 7.30 -19.33
N ARG A 150 -9.53 7.90 -18.21
CA ARG A 150 -9.09 9.32 -18.22
C ARG A 150 -7.66 9.45 -17.68
N PRO A 151 -6.70 9.93 -18.50
CA PRO A 151 -5.31 10.00 -18.12
C PRO A 151 -5.09 11.02 -16.99
N LEU A 152 -4.22 10.64 -16.05
CA LEU A 152 -3.69 11.50 -14.99
C LEU A 152 -2.49 12.28 -15.54
N PRO A 153 -2.11 13.42 -14.93
CA PRO A 153 -0.99 14.23 -15.42
C PRO A 153 0.31 13.41 -15.52
N LYS A 154 0.90 13.34 -16.71
CA LYS A 154 2.06 12.50 -17.03
C LYS A 154 3.26 12.80 -16.12
N GLU A 155 3.60 14.07 -15.99
CA GLU A 155 4.75 14.53 -15.20
C GLU A 155 4.64 14.16 -13.72
N ALA A 156 3.44 14.23 -13.15
CA ALA A 156 3.20 13.86 -11.76
C ALA A 156 3.42 12.37 -11.53
N MET A 157 2.94 11.53 -12.46
CA MET A 157 3.11 10.09 -12.39
C MET A 157 4.56 9.66 -12.55
N GLU A 158 5.27 10.23 -13.52
CA GLU A 158 6.70 9.97 -13.71
C GLU A 158 7.49 10.28 -12.44
N ARG A 159 7.22 11.41 -11.77
CA ARG A 159 7.88 11.77 -10.50
C ARG A 159 7.62 10.73 -9.41
N VAL A 160 6.38 10.30 -9.23
CA VAL A 160 6.02 9.30 -8.21
C VAL A 160 6.74 7.97 -8.49
N PHE A 161 6.77 7.51 -9.74
CA PHE A 161 7.41 6.23 -10.05
C PHE A 161 8.94 6.28 -10.02
N VAL A 162 9.55 7.40 -10.41
CA VAL A 162 10.99 7.63 -10.21
C VAL A 162 11.31 7.55 -8.71
N TRP A 163 10.47 8.16 -7.87
CA TRP A 163 10.64 8.06 -6.41
C TRP A 163 10.48 6.62 -5.93
N VAL A 164 9.46 5.88 -6.38
CA VAL A 164 9.23 4.47 -6.00
C VAL A 164 10.44 3.59 -6.35
N LYS A 165 11.02 3.76 -7.55
CA LYS A 165 12.23 3.05 -7.97
C LYS A 165 13.41 3.32 -7.03
N ARG A 166 13.70 4.60 -6.78
CA ARG A 166 14.80 5.01 -5.87
C ARG A 166 14.58 4.51 -4.45
N ALA A 167 13.35 4.62 -3.96
CA ALA A 167 12.98 4.13 -2.64
C ALA A 167 13.15 2.61 -2.55
N LEU A 168 12.78 1.86 -3.60
CA LEU A 168 12.90 0.41 -3.64
C LEU A 168 14.37 -0.02 -3.55
N ASP A 169 15.24 0.61 -4.35
CA ASP A 169 16.68 0.35 -4.32
C ASP A 169 17.29 0.71 -2.97
N ALA A 170 16.91 1.84 -2.39
CA ALA A 170 17.36 2.27 -1.07
C ALA A 170 16.95 1.28 0.03
N ASN A 171 15.67 0.87 0.07
CA ASN A 171 15.17 -0.07 1.07
C ASN A 171 15.78 -1.46 0.92
N THR A 172 16.00 -1.92 -0.32
CA THR A 172 16.69 -3.19 -0.58
C THR A 172 18.13 -3.14 -0.06
N SER A 173 18.84 -2.05 -0.34
CA SER A 173 20.24 -1.84 0.10
C SER A 173 20.37 -1.77 1.62
N HIS A 174 19.39 -1.20 2.31
CA HIS A 174 19.35 -1.11 3.78
C HIS A 174 18.69 -2.33 4.46
N SER A 175 18.43 -3.40 3.72
CA SER A 175 17.75 -4.61 4.21
C SER A 175 16.36 -4.35 4.85
N GLN A 176 15.71 -3.25 4.47
CA GLN A 176 14.33 -2.92 4.85
C GLN A 176 13.34 -3.68 3.96
N PHE A 177 13.42 -5.01 3.98
CA PHE A 177 12.76 -5.87 2.98
C PHE A 177 11.23 -5.75 2.99
N ARG A 178 10.60 -5.47 4.14
CA ARG A 178 9.14 -5.25 4.20
C ARG A 178 8.73 -4.01 3.41
N LEU A 179 9.46 -2.90 3.59
CA LEU A 179 9.23 -1.66 2.85
C LEU A 179 9.52 -1.85 1.36
N ALA A 180 10.57 -2.60 1.02
CA ALA A 180 10.86 -2.96 -0.36
C ALA A 180 9.71 -3.76 -1.02
N VAL A 181 9.11 -4.73 -0.31
CA VAL A 181 7.94 -5.47 -0.82
C VAL A 181 6.71 -4.55 -1.00
N ILE A 182 6.49 -3.60 -0.08
CA ILE A 182 5.42 -2.59 -0.22
C ILE A 182 5.65 -1.72 -1.47
N LEU A 183 6.89 -1.27 -1.68
CA LEU A 183 7.26 -0.47 -2.85
C LEU A 183 7.17 -1.26 -4.16
N LEU A 184 7.48 -2.55 -4.15
CA LEU A 184 7.24 -3.43 -5.29
C LEU A 184 5.76 -3.48 -5.63
N ARG A 185 4.87 -3.67 -4.65
CA ARG A 185 3.42 -3.63 -4.89
C ARG A 185 2.97 -2.30 -5.51
N ALA A 186 3.51 -1.19 -5.01
CA ALA A 186 3.24 0.15 -5.55
C ALA A 186 3.70 0.27 -7.01
N TYR A 187 4.90 -0.22 -7.32
CA TYR A 187 5.43 -0.23 -8.68
C TYR A 187 4.56 -1.13 -9.58
N THR A 188 4.26 -2.35 -9.16
CA THR A 188 3.41 -3.27 -9.94
C THR A 188 2.05 -2.66 -10.25
N ALA A 189 1.42 -2.00 -9.28
CA ALA A 189 0.15 -1.30 -9.49
C ALA A 189 0.27 -0.22 -10.59
N GLY A 190 1.36 0.54 -10.58
CA GLY A 190 1.67 1.50 -11.65
C GLY A 190 1.90 0.85 -13.00
N ALA A 191 2.78 -0.15 -13.05
CA ALA A 191 3.22 -0.81 -14.28
C ALA A 191 2.11 -1.65 -14.95
N THR A 192 1.13 -2.15 -14.18
CA THR A 192 -0.06 -2.85 -14.72
C THR A 192 -1.21 -1.90 -15.06
N SER A 193 -1.08 -0.60 -14.78
CA SER A 193 -2.13 0.36 -15.13
C SER A 193 -2.29 0.46 -16.66
N ARG A 194 -3.51 0.72 -17.16
CA ARG A 194 -3.76 0.93 -18.61
C ARG A 194 -2.94 2.09 -19.19
N LEU A 195 -2.48 2.98 -18.32
CA LEU A 195 -1.75 4.18 -18.66
C LEU A 195 -0.23 4.02 -18.44
N ALA A 196 0.25 2.83 -18.04
CA ALA A 196 1.66 2.58 -17.74
C ALA A 196 2.61 3.02 -18.87
N LYS A 197 2.27 2.65 -20.12
CA LYS A 197 3.03 3.05 -21.31
C LYS A 197 3.09 4.56 -21.51
N LEU A 198 2.01 5.29 -21.17
CA LEU A 198 1.99 6.76 -21.29
C LEU A 198 2.94 7.42 -20.28
N TYR A 199 3.20 6.75 -19.16
CA TYR A 199 4.09 7.19 -18.07
C TYR A 199 5.50 6.59 -18.16
N GLY A 200 5.83 5.89 -19.25
CA GLY A 200 7.15 5.28 -19.43
C GLY A 200 7.45 4.18 -18.41
N LEU A 201 6.43 3.52 -17.87
CA LEU A 201 6.61 2.41 -16.94
C LEU A 201 6.77 1.12 -17.70
N ASP A 202 7.87 0.44 -17.39
CA ASP A 202 8.18 -0.87 -17.93
C ASP A 202 7.91 -1.96 -16.88
N MET A 203 7.17 -2.97 -17.31
CA MET A 203 6.92 -4.17 -16.51
C MET A 203 8.19 -5.01 -16.40
N ASP A 204 9.08 -4.96 -17.39
CA ASP A 204 10.32 -5.73 -17.40
C ASP A 204 11.28 -5.19 -16.31
N GLU A 205 11.43 -3.87 -16.19
CA GLU A 205 12.15 -3.24 -15.07
C GLU A 205 11.53 -3.61 -13.70
N CYS A 206 10.19 -3.71 -13.63
CA CYS A 206 9.50 -4.13 -12.41
C CYS A 206 9.83 -5.59 -12.05
N LYS A 207 9.83 -6.48 -13.04
CA LYS A 207 10.21 -7.90 -12.88
C LYS A 207 11.67 -8.06 -12.50
N GLU A 208 12.57 -7.27 -13.08
CA GLU A 208 13.99 -7.24 -12.69
C GLU A 208 14.15 -6.82 -11.22
N ALA A 209 13.41 -5.81 -10.77
CA ALA A 209 13.42 -5.40 -9.38
C ALA A 209 12.85 -6.47 -8.43
N MET A 210 11.80 -7.19 -8.84
CA MET A 210 11.29 -8.36 -8.10
C MET A 210 12.35 -9.45 -7.99
N GLN A 211 13.03 -9.78 -9.09
CA GLN A 211 14.07 -10.81 -9.12
C GLN A 211 15.25 -10.43 -8.23
N ARG A 212 15.74 -9.19 -8.31
CA ARG A 212 16.78 -8.66 -7.42
C ARG A 212 16.40 -8.80 -5.93
N LEU A 213 15.14 -8.56 -5.59
CA LEU A 213 14.68 -8.68 -4.22
C LEU A 213 14.57 -10.14 -3.75
N VAL A 214 14.12 -11.06 -4.62
CA VAL A 214 14.09 -12.52 -4.34
C VAL A 214 15.49 -13.07 -4.10
N ASP A 215 16.46 -12.60 -4.87
CA ASP A 215 17.85 -13.04 -4.82
C ASP A 215 18.65 -12.40 -3.67
N ALA A 216 18.06 -11.45 -2.94
CA ALA A 216 18.73 -10.82 -1.81
C ALA A 216 19.06 -11.89 -0.72
N PRO A 217 20.30 -12.00 -0.25
CA PRO A 217 20.72 -13.12 0.63
C PRO A 217 19.97 -13.19 1.96
N ALA A 218 19.57 -12.04 2.50
CA ALA A 218 18.99 -11.92 3.83
C ALA A 218 17.46 -11.74 3.85
N ILE A 219 16.79 -11.73 2.68
CA ILE A 219 15.34 -11.55 2.65
C ILE A 219 14.63 -12.78 3.26
N PRO A 220 13.70 -12.57 4.21
CA PRO A 220 12.90 -13.65 4.77
C PRO A 220 12.13 -14.43 3.70
N ASN A 221 12.10 -15.77 3.81
CA ASN A 221 11.40 -16.66 2.87
C ASN A 221 9.93 -16.28 2.65
N LEU A 222 9.29 -15.75 3.69
CA LEU A 222 7.90 -15.34 3.62
C LEU A 222 7.70 -14.07 2.77
N LEU A 223 8.64 -13.13 2.83
CA LEU A 223 8.66 -11.97 1.94
C LEU A 223 9.03 -12.40 0.51
N LYS A 224 9.96 -13.36 0.33
CA LYS A 224 10.21 -13.98 -0.98
C LYS A 224 8.93 -14.56 -1.58
N ALA A 225 8.14 -15.29 -0.80
CA ALA A 225 6.88 -15.85 -1.26
C ALA A 225 5.88 -14.76 -1.72
N LYS A 226 5.82 -13.62 -1.02
CA LYS A 226 5.04 -12.45 -1.47
C LYS A 226 5.52 -11.88 -2.80
N VAL A 227 6.84 -11.81 -3.01
CA VAL A 227 7.41 -11.36 -4.30
C VAL A 227 7.12 -12.37 -5.41
N PHE A 228 7.25 -13.67 -5.15
CA PHE A 228 6.88 -14.71 -6.11
C PHE A 228 5.39 -14.66 -6.48
N HIS A 229 4.53 -14.36 -5.52
CA HIS A 229 3.10 -14.16 -5.80
C HIS A 229 2.86 -12.98 -6.74
N LEU A 230 3.56 -11.85 -6.53
CA LEU A 230 3.49 -10.70 -7.45
C LEU A 230 4.03 -11.06 -8.84
N LEU A 231 5.17 -11.76 -8.91
CA LEU A 231 5.73 -12.25 -10.18
C LEU A 231 4.71 -13.10 -10.93
N ALA A 232 4.13 -14.11 -10.27
CA ALA A 232 3.12 -14.99 -10.86
C ALA A 232 1.94 -14.18 -11.43
N TRP A 233 1.42 -13.22 -10.68
CA TRP A 233 0.32 -12.36 -11.10
C TRP A 233 0.67 -11.50 -12.33
N THR A 234 1.91 -11.01 -12.44
CA THR A 234 2.39 -10.24 -13.61
C THR A 234 2.81 -11.07 -14.81
N THR A 235 2.86 -12.40 -14.66
CA THR A 235 3.18 -13.36 -15.73
C THR A 235 1.96 -14.12 -16.23
N ASP A 236 0.79 -13.96 -15.59
CA ASP A 236 -0.41 -14.67 -15.98
C ASP A 236 -0.87 -14.23 -17.39
N PRO A 237 -1.06 -15.15 -18.35
CA PRO A 237 -1.32 -14.80 -19.75
C PRO A 237 -2.69 -14.15 -20.04
N GLU A 238 -3.57 -14.00 -19.05
CA GLU A 238 -4.94 -13.51 -19.28
C GLU A 238 -5.00 -12.04 -19.76
N ASP A 239 -3.93 -11.26 -19.60
CA ASP A 239 -3.83 -9.90 -20.17
C ASP A 239 -3.56 -9.88 -21.69
N LYS A 240 -3.32 -11.03 -22.34
CA LYS A 240 -3.36 -11.10 -23.82
C LYS A 240 -4.78 -11.21 -24.38
N ALA A 241 -5.79 -11.54 -23.57
CA ALA A 241 -7.15 -11.73 -24.07
C ALA A 241 -7.98 -10.43 -24.14
N LEU A 242 -7.54 -9.34 -23.48
CA LEU A 242 -8.26 -8.05 -23.47
C LEU A 242 -7.64 -6.98 -24.39
N GLY A 243 -6.55 -7.32 -25.09
CA GLY A 243 -5.87 -6.44 -26.05
C GLY A 243 -6.36 -6.55 -27.50
N GLU A 244 -7.26 -7.48 -27.80
CA GLU A 244 -7.82 -7.69 -29.14
C GLU A 244 -9.36 -7.67 -29.12
N SER A 245 -9.96 -6.53 -28.80
CA SER A 245 -11.27 -6.20 -29.36
C SER A 245 -11.55 -4.70 -29.26
N TYR A 246 -11.69 -4.10 -30.46
CA TYR A 246 -12.16 -2.75 -30.83
C TYR A 246 -11.11 -1.64 -30.92
#